data_AF-R4GDD9-F1
#
_entry.id   AF-R4GDD9-F1
#
_cell.length_a   1.000
_cell.length_b   1.000
_cell.length_c   1.000
_cell.angle_alpha   90.00
_cell.angle_beta   90.00
_cell.angle_gamma   90.00
#
_symmetry.space_group_name_H-M   'P 1'
#
loop_
_entity.id
_entity.type
_entity.pdbx_description
1 polymer ?
#
loop_
_entity_poly.entity_id
_entity_poly.type
_entity_poly.pdbx_seq_one_letter_code
_entity_poly.pdbx_strand_id
1 'polypeptide(L)'
;QQIVAIKEVCLPLVFDRDLESDVKSDTSGSLRKILLSVLKANRDQGVEINETLAQNDAKDLYEAGEGRWGTDELAFNDVLATRNYGQLRATFEAYKNLTGKDIDDAIKSETSGDLKKAYLTIVNCARDCQGYFAGCLYNSMKGLGTDEETLIRILVTRSEIDLQSIKEKFHQMYNKSLVETIESDTSGDFKKLLVALLH
;
A
#
# COMPACT_ATOMS: atom_id res chain seq x y z
N GLN A 1 2.12 4.62 -14.14
CA GLN A 1 1.94 6.05 -14.52
C GLN A 1 2.26 6.99 -13.35
N GLN A 2 1.58 6.93 -12.19
CA GLN A 2 1.84 7.85 -11.05
C GLN A 2 3.31 7.85 -10.57
N ILE A 3 3.94 6.68 -10.44
CA ILE A 3 5.36 6.57 -10.03
C ILE A 3 6.29 7.29 -11.01
N VAL A 4 6.02 7.17 -12.32
CA VAL A 4 6.81 7.84 -13.37
C VAL A 4 6.70 9.36 -13.21
N ALA A 5 5.48 9.89 -13.02
CA ALA A 5 5.28 11.32 -12.79
C ALA A 5 6.02 11.84 -11.56
N ILE A 6 6.00 11.09 -10.44
CA ILE A 6 6.74 11.47 -9.22
C ILE A 6 8.26 11.49 -9.47
N LYS A 7 8.79 10.46 -10.15
CA LYS A 7 10.22 10.32 -10.42
C LYS A 7 10.76 11.34 -11.41
N GLU A 8 10.05 11.57 -12.50
CA GLU A 8 10.57 12.32 -13.65
C GLU A 8 10.21 13.80 -13.60
N VAL A 9 9.13 14.16 -12.87
CA VAL A 9 8.62 15.53 -12.85
C VAL A 9 8.82 16.15 -11.47
N CYS A 10 8.23 15.56 -10.42
CA CYS A 10 8.15 16.26 -9.13
C CYS A 10 9.50 16.45 -8.44
N LEU A 11 10.37 15.45 -8.41
CA LEU A 11 11.62 15.54 -7.64
C LEU A 11 12.76 16.24 -8.38
N PRO A 12 13.04 15.95 -9.66
CA PRO A 12 14.10 16.63 -10.40
C PRO A 12 13.82 18.13 -10.56
N LEU A 13 12.57 18.52 -10.88
CA LEU A 13 12.23 19.92 -11.10
C LEU A 13 12.20 20.76 -9.81
N VAL A 14 11.86 20.15 -8.67
CA VAL A 14 11.68 20.90 -7.42
C VAL A 14 12.94 20.87 -6.55
N PHE A 15 13.72 19.78 -6.59
CA PHE A 15 14.81 19.57 -5.64
C PHE A 15 16.18 19.28 -6.29
N ASP A 16 16.26 19.11 -7.61
CA ASP A 16 17.48 18.66 -8.30
C ASP A 16 18.04 17.34 -7.71
N ARG A 17 17.13 16.41 -7.38
CA ARG A 17 17.44 15.10 -6.77
C ARG A 17 16.85 13.95 -7.57
N ASP A 18 17.53 12.81 -7.51
CA ASP A 18 17.07 11.54 -8.08
C ASP A 18 16.45 10.65 -7.00
N LEU A 19 15.18 10.29 -7.16
CA LEU A 19 14.43 9.53 -6.16
C LEU A 19 15.02 8.14 -5.92
N GLU A 20 15.53 7.47 -6.96
CA GLU A 20 16.12 6.13 -6.79
C GLU A 20 17.42 6.20 -6.00
N SER A 21 18.27 7.20 -6.26
CA SER A 21 19.48 7.47 -5.50
C SER A 21 19.16 7.73 -4.03
N ASP A 22 18.18 8.59 -3.75
CA ASP A 22 17.76 8.94 -2.38
C ASP A 22 17.21 7.72 -1.64
N VAL A 23 16.32 6.94 -2.26
CA VAL A 23 15.81 5.71 -1.65
C VAL A 23 16.94 4.70 -1.41
N LYS A 24 17.92 4.63 -2.32
CA LYS A 24 19.08 3.75 -2.19
C LYS A 24 20.00 4.19 -1.04
N SER A 25 20.18 5.49 -0.78
CA SER A 25 20.98 5.95 0.36
C SER A 25 20.26 5.77 1.70
N ASP A 26 18.95 5.98 1.73
CA ASP A 26 18.19 6.12 2.99
C ASP A 26 17.60 4.79 3.49
N THR A 27 17.56 3.76 2.65
CA THR A 27 17.04 2.43 3.02
C THR A 27 18.10 1.37 2.84
N SER A 28 17.92 0.15 3.37
CA SER A 28 18.87 -0.96 3.18
C SER A 28 18.16 -2.33 3.10
N GLY A 29 18.92 -3.39 2.86
CA GLY A 29 18.42 -4.78 2.87
C GLY A 29 17.27 -5.03 1.89
N SER A 30 16.37 -5.94 2.27
CA SER A 30 15.22 -6.33 1.45
C SER A 30 14.18 -5.20 1.32
N LEU A 31 14.12 -4.26 2.27
CA LEU A 31 13.30 -3.04 2.16
C LEU A 31 13.74 -2.18 0.98
N ARG A 32 15.06 -1.94 0.84
CA ARG A 32 15.59 -1.21 -0.32
C ARG A 32 15.21 -1.91 -1.63
N LYS A 33 15.33 -3.24 -1.69
CA LYS A 33 15.03 -4.02 -2.90
C LYS A 33 13.57 -3.89 -3.33
N ILE A 34 12.61 -3.98 -2.41
CA ILE A 34 11.19 -3.82 -2.75
C ILE A 34 10.87 -2.40 -3.22
N LEU A 35 11.38 -1.38 -2.53
CA LEU A 35 11.12 0.02 -2.88
C LEU A 35 11.69 0.36 -4.25
N LEU A 36 12.94 -0.05 -4.54
CA LEU A 36 13.53 0.14 -5.86
C LEU A 36 12.78 -0.66 -6.94
N SER A 37 12.27 -1.84 -6.62
CA SER A 37 11.46 -2.62 -7.58
C SER A 37 10.14 -1.93 -7.91
N VAL A 38 9.48 -1.33 -6.92
CA VAL A 38 8.27 -0.51 -7.15
C VAL A 38 8.61 0.74 -7.97
N LEU A 39 9.74 1.40 -7.70
CA LEU A 39 10.18 2.60 -8.44
C LEU A 39 10.50 2.34 -9.92
N LYS A 40 10.74 1.08 -10.33
CA LYS A 40 10.84 0.73 -11.77
C LYS A 40 9.54 0.97 -12.54
N ALA A 41 8.41 1.13 -11.85
CA ALA A 41 7.10 1.45 -12.44
C ALA A 41 6.66 0.49 -13.55
N ASN A 42 7.10 -0.78 -13.48
CA ASN A 42 6.89 -1.81 -14.50
C ASN A 42 5.93 -2.92 -14.03
N ARG A 43 5.09 -2.65 -13.03
CA ARG A 43 4.02 -3.57 -12.62
C ARG A 43 3.11 -3.83 -13.81
N ASP A 44 2.75 -5.09 -14.03
CA ASP A 44 1.79 -5.49 -15.04
C ASP A 44 0.48 -4.68 -14.91
N GLN A 45 -0.02 -4.18 -16.04
CA GLN A 45 -1.24 -3.37 -16.15
C GLN A 45 -2.38 -4.13 -16.83
N GLY A 46 -2.16 -5.41 -17.17
CA GLY A 46 -3.18 -6.29 -17.72
C GLY A 46 -4.33 -6.54 -16.74
N VAL A 47 -5.48 -6.92 -17.29
CA VAL A 47 -6.68 -7.31 -16.54
C VAL A 47 -6.91 -8.83 -16.53
N GLU A 48 -6.14 -9.56 -17.34
CA GLU A 48 -6.22 -11.01 -17.40
C GLU A 48 -5.59 -11.65 -16.17
N ILE A 49 -6.25 -12.69 -15.67
CA ILE A 49 -5.81 -13.46 -14.51
C ILE A 49 -5.41 -14.85 -15.03
N ASN A 50 -4.17 -15.23 -14.75
CA ASN A 50 -3.65 -16.56 -15.06
C ASN A 50 -3.67 -17.40 -13.78
N GLU A 51 -4.65 -18.30 -13.68
CA GLU A 51 -4.86 -19.16 -12.52
C GLU A 51 -3.69 -20.12 -12.27
N THR A 52 -3.06 -20.65 -13.33
CA THR A 52 -1.87 -21.49 -13.19
C THR A 52 -0.69 -20.69 -12.63
N LEU A 53 -0.52 -19.45 -13.07
CA LEU A 53 0.49 -18.56 -12.50
C LEU A 53 0.18 -18.22 -11.04
N ALA A 54 -1.10 -18.00 -10.69
CA ALA A 54 -1.50 -17.74 -9.31
C ALA A 54 -1.16 -18.91 -8.38
N GLN A 55 -1.42 -20.14 -8.83
CA GLN A 55 -1.07 -21.36 -8.10
C GLN A 55 0.45 -21.54 -7.94
N ASN A 56 1.21 -21.27 -9.01
CA ASN A 56 2.67 -21.33 -8.96
C ASN A 56 3.25 -20.26 -8.03
N ASP A 57 2.84 -18.99 -8.19
CA ASP A 57 3.27 -17.90 -7.31
C ASP A 57 2.91 -18.20 -5.84
N ALA A 58 1.73 -18.78 -5.57
CA ALA A 58 1.33 -19.16 -4.21
C ALA A 58 2.24 -20.25 -3.62
N LYS A 59 2.59 -21.26 -4.43
CA LYS A 59 3.54 -22.30 -4.04
C LYS A 59 4.93 -21.72 -3.78
N ASP A 60 5.41 -20.86 -4.67
CA ASP A 60 6.72 -20.21 -4.54
C ASP A 60 6.78 -19.34 -3.27
N LEU A 61 5.71 -18.59 -2.96
CA LEU A 61 5.61 -17.81 -1.72
C LEU A 61 5.62 -18.70 -0.47
N TYR A 62 4.94 -19.85 -0.52
CA TYR A 62 4.95 -20.80 0.59
C TYR A 62 6.35 -21.39 0.80
N GLU A 63 6.99 -21.88 -0.27
CA GLU A 63 8.35 -22.43 -0.21
C GLU A 63 9.39 -21.39 0.20
N ALA A 64 9.19 -20.12 -0.18
CA ALA A 64 10.02 -19.00 0.21
C ALA A 64 9.82 -18.55 1.67
N GLY A 65 8.66 -18.79 2.27
CA GLY A 65 8.34 -18.43 3.65
C GLY A 65 8.21 -19.66 4.54
N GLU A 66 6.99 -20.04 4.87
CA GLU A 66 6.67 -21.08 5.87
C GLU A 66 7.21 -22.48 5.53
N GLY A 67 7.53 -22.75 4.26
CA GLY A 67 8.12 -24.02 3.81
C GLY A 67 9.61 -24.18 4.14
N ARG A 68 10.27 -23.16 4.70
CA ARG A 68 11.70 -23.18 5.05
C ARG A 68 11.99 -22.46 6.37
N TRP A 69 13.23 -22.57 6.84
CA TRP A 69 13.69 -21.75 7.97
C TRP A 69 14.21 -20.40 7.47
N GLY A 70 13.59 -19.32 7.95
CA GLY A 70 13.82 -17.97 7.43
C GLY A 70 13.05 -17.70 6.14
N THR A 71 13.23 -16.52 5.55
CA THR A 71 12.41 -16.08 4.42
C THR A 71 13.27 -15.73 3.22
N ASP A 72 12.91 -16.25 2.06
CA ASP A 72 13.44 -15.80 0.78
C ASP A 72 12.67 -14.56 0.32
N GLU A 73 13.15 -13.39 0.75
CA GLU A 73 12.46 -12.13 0.44
C GLU A 73 12.53 -11.75 -1.05
N LEU A 74 13.36 -12.42 -1.85
CA LEU A 74 13.41 -12.19 -3.30
C LEU A 74 12.12 -12.69 -3.98
N ALA A 75 11.63 -13.87 -3.60
CA ALA A 75 10.38 -14.40 -4.14
C ALA A 75 9.18 -13.50 -3.82
N PHE A 76 9.08 -13.04 -2.56
CA PHE A 76 8.07 -12.06 -2.16
C PHE A 76 8.19 -10.76 -2.95
N ASN A 77 9.41 -10.25 -3.14
CA ASN A 77 9.63 -9.02 -3.90
C ASN A 77 9.16 -9.14 -5.34
N ASP A 78 9.53 -10.23 -6.01
CA ASP A 78 9.22 -10.42 -7.43
C ASP A 78 7.71 -10.50 -7.65
N VAL A 79 6.99 -11.29 -6.84
CA VAL A 79 5.53 -11.41 -6.93
C VAL A 79 4.86 -10.09 -6.54
N LEU A 80 5.13 -9.56 -5.35
CA LEU A 80 4.43 -8.39 -4.81
C LEU A 80 4.72 -7.10 -5.58
N ALA A 81 5.91 -6.92 -6.17
CA ALA A 81 6.24 -5.72 -6.93
C ALA A 81 5.67 -5.72 -8.36
N THR A 82 5.57 -6.88 -9.01
CA THR A 82 5.40 -6.95 -10.47
C THR A 82 4.02 -7.42 -10.92
N ARG A 83 3.33 -8.29 -10.18
CA ARG A 83 2.02 -8.80 -10.58
C ARG A 83 0.95 -7.69 -10.52
N ASN A 84 0.01 -7.69 -11.46
CA ASN A 84 -1.14 -6.78 -11.39
C ASN A 84 -2.01 -7.12 -10.16
N TYR A 85 -2.86 -6.19 -9.71
CA TYR A 85 -3.65 -6.41 -8.49
C TYR A 85 -4.69 -7.52 -8.61
N GLY A 86 -5.23 -7.78 -9.80
CA GLY A 86 -6.12 -8.92 -10.04
C GLY A 86 -5.39 -10.25 -9.84
N GLN A 87 -4.22 -10.37 -10.44
CA GLN A 87 -3.34 -11.53 -10.31
C GLN A 87 -2.90 -11.74 -8.85
N LEU A 88 -2.50 -10.68 -8.14
CA LEU A 88 -2.14 -10.80 -6.72
C LEU A 88 -3.28 -11.34 -5.86
N ARG A 89 -4.53 -10.87 -6.08
CA ARG A 89 -5.69 -11.41 -5.37
C ARG A 89 -5.89 -12.90 -5.63
N ALA A 90 -5.75 -13.34 -6.88
CA ALA A 90 -5.81 -14.76 -7.23
C ALA A 90 -4.67 -15.56 -6.57
N THR A 91 -3.45 -15.04 -6.54
CA THR A 91 -2.32 -15.64 -5.84
C THR A 91 -2.59 -15.77 -4.34
N PHE A 92 -3.16 -14.76 -3.69
CA PHE A 92 -3.46 -14.81 -2.25
C PHE A 92 -4.55 -15.85 -1.93
N GLU A 93 -5.55 -15.97 -2.79
CA GLU A 93 -6.59 -17.00 -2.67
C GLU A 93 -6.00 -18.40 -2.88
N ALA A 94 -5.15 -18.59 -3.88
CA ALA A 94 -4.43 -19.83 -4.11
C ALA A 94 -3.51 -20.19 -2.93
N TYR A 95 -2.83 -19.21 -2.33
CA TYR A 95 -2.01 -19.40 -1.12
C TYR A 95 -2.84 -19.90 0.05
N LYS A 96 -4.01 -19.28 0.28
CA LYS A 96 -4.94 -19.70 1.33
C LYS A 96 -5.44 -21.12 1.12
N ASN A 97 -5.79 -21.46 -0.12
CA ASN A 97 -6.23 -22.81 -0.47
C ASN A 97 -5.12 -23.87 -0.32
N LEU A 98 -3.87 -23.50 -0.59
CA LEU A 98 -2.71 -24.39 -0.47
C LEU A 98 -2.33 -24.65 1.00
N THR A 99 -2.32 -23.60 1.82
CA THR A 99 -1.69 -23.62 3.16
C THR A 99 -2.70 -23.62 4.30
N GLY A 100 -3.95 -23.22 4.05
CA GLY A 100 -4.97 -22.95 5.06
C GLY A 100 -4.78 -21.63 5.81
N LYS A 101 -3.77 -20.81 5.47
CA LYS A 101 -3.46 -19.54 6.12
C LYS A 101 -3.56 -18.36 5.16
N ASP A 102 -3.92 -17.20 5.68
CA ASP A 102 -3.86 -15.96 4.89
C ASP A 102 -2.40 -15.51 4.71
N ILE A 103 -2.08 -14.94 3.55
CA ILE A 103 -0.72 -14.45 3.23
C ILE A 103 -0.23 -13.41 4.26
N ASP A 104 -1.13 -12.67 4.90
CA ASP A 104 -0.83 -11.71 5.95
C ASP A 104 -0.16 -12.38 7.14
N ASP A 105 -0.61 -13.58 7.49
CA ASP A 105 -0.10 -14.31 8.65
C ASP A 105 1.31 -14.82 8.36
N ALA A 106 1.54 -15.34 7.15
CA ALA A 106 2.88 -15.69 6.67
C ALA A 106 3.80 -14.47 6.68
N ILE A 107 3.38 -13.33 6.11
CA ILE A 107 4.19 -12.10 6.12
C ILE A 107 4.50 -11.65 7.56
N LYS A 108 3.53 -11.74 8.48
CA LYS A 108 3.72 -11.33 9.88
C LYS A 108 4.65 -12.24 10.67
N SER A 109 4.66 -13.56 10.39
CA SER A 109 5.56 -14.51 11.04
C SER A 109 6.97 -14.45 10.49
N GLU A 110 7.09 -14.23 9.18
CA GLU A 110 8.34 -14.34 8.43
C GLU A 110 9.13 -13.03 8.37
N THR A 111 8.45 -11.87 8.46
CA THR A 111 9.11 -10.57 8.31
C THR A 111 8.87 -9.64 9.49
N SER A 112 9.73 -8.63 9.64
CA SER A 112 9.66 -7.66 10.72
C SER A 112 9.93 -6.23 10.24
N GLY A 113 9.81 -5.27 11.16
CA GLY A 113 10.12 -3.87 10.90
C GLY A 113 9.37 -3.28 9.71
N ASP A 114 10.05 -2.43 8.95
CA ASP A 114 9.47 -1.71 7.82
C ASP A 114 9.30 -2.59 6.57
N LEU A 115 10.04 -3.68 6.45
CA LEU A 115 9.81 -4.67 5.39
C LEU A 115 8.42 -5.30 5.52
N LYS A 116 8.05 -5.72 6.74
CA LYS A 116 6.71 -6.22 7.03
C LYS A 116 5.64 -5.19 6.67
N LYS A 117 5.85 -3.93 7.05
CA LYS A 117 4.90 -2.85 6.73
C LYS A 117 4.77 -2.64 5.21
N ALA A 118 5.88 -2.71 4.47
CA ALA A 118 5.87 -2.56 3.02
C ALA A 118 5.07 -3.69 2.34
N TYR A 119 5.32 -4.95 2.71
CA TYR A 119 4.57 -6.08 2.17
C TYR A 119 3.08 -6.02 2.50
N LEU A 120 2.73 -5.80 3.76
CA LEU A 120 1.32 -5.67 4.16
C LEU A 120 0.63 -4.47 3.47
N THR A 121 1.35 -3.38 3.21
CA THR A 121 0.82 -2.25 2.45
C THR A 121 0.48 -2.66 1.01
N ILE A 122 1.37 -3.39 0.33
CA ILE A 122 1.12 -3.88 -1.03
C ILE A 122 -0.07 -4.86 -1.05
N VAL A 123 -0.12 -5.80 -0.11
CA VAL A 123 -1.22 -6.77 0.02
C VAL A 123 -2.56 -6.07 0.25
N ASN A 124 -2.61 -5.11 1.18
CA ASN A 124 -3.82 -4.36 1.47
C ASN A 124 -4.27 -3.53 0.27
N CYS A 125 -3.36 -2.85 -0.41
CA CYS A 125 -3.69 -2.10 -1.63
C CYS A 125 -4.16 -3.00 -2.77
N ALA A 126 -3.60 -4.19 -2.93
CA ALA A 126 -4.04 -5.14 -3.95
C ALA A 126 -5.45 -5.68 -3.67
N ARG A 127 -5.83 -5.85 -2.39
CA ARG A 127 -7.18 -6.28 -1.99
C ARG A 127 -8.21 -5.16 -2.08
N ASP A 128 -7.93 -4.04 -1.43
CA ASP A 128 -8.83 -2.90 -1.30
C ASP A 128 -8.02 -1.63 -1.00
N CYS A 129 -7.55 -0.95 -2.05
CA CYS A 129 -6.75 0.27 -1.92
C CYS A 129 -7.53 1.41 -1.24
N GLN A 130 -8.84 1.52 -1.53
CA GLN A 130 -9.69 2.52 -0.91
C GLN A 130 -9.88 2.23 0.59
N GLY A 131 -10.09 0.96 0.95
CA GLY A 131 -10.13 0.50 2.34
C GLY A 131 -8.81 0.73 3.09
N TYR A 132 -7.66 0.53 2.42
CA TYR A 132 -6.36 0.86 3.00
C TYR A 132 -6.24 2.35 3.35
N PHE A 133 -6.56 3.25 2.42
CA PHE A 133 -6.51 4.69 2.68
C PHE A 133 -7.55 5.13 3.72
N ALA A 134 -8.75 4.55 3.72
CA ALA A 134 -9.73 4.79 4.77
C ALA A 134 -9.17 4.41 6.15
N GLY A 135 -8.47 3.29 6.24
CA GLY A 135 -7.77 2.87 7.47
C GLY A 135 -6.65 3.81 7.89
N CYS A 136 -5.84 4.29 6.94
CA CYS A 136 -4.81 5.30 7.22
C CYS A 136 -5.41 6.61 7.75
N LEU A 137 -6.48 7.11 7.13
CA LEU A 137 -7.19 8.30 7.59
C LEU A 137 -7.74 8.11 9.00
N TYR A 138 -8.39 6.98 9.27
CA TYR A 138 -8.91 6.70 10.60
C TYR A 138 -7.81 6.67 11.64
N ASN A 139 -6.71 5.98 11.36
CA ASN A 139 -5.57 5.90 12.28
C ASN A 139 -4.90 7.27 12.50
N SER A 140 -4.88 8.15 11.50
CA SER A 140 -4.32 9.51 11.64
C SER A 140 -5.11 10.41 12.60
N MET A 141 -6.40 10.12 12.79
CA MET A 141 -7.31 10.89 13.67
C MET A 141 -7.69 10.11 14.94
N LYS A 142 -7.11 8.93 15.14
CA LYS A 142 -7.47 8.06 16.28
C LYS A 142 -6.58 8.37 17.48
N GLY A 143 -7.17 8.91 18.54
CA GLY A 143 -6.52 9.04 19.85
C GLY A 143 -6.40 10.49 20.28
N LEU A 144 -5.36 10.81 21.05
CA LEU A 144 -5.07 12.19 21.44
C LEU A 144 -4.14 12.81 20.41
N GLY A 145 -4.59 13.89 19.79
CA GLY A 145 -3.89 14.56 18.70
C GLY A 145 -4.19 13.94 17.34
N THR A 146 -3.67 14.58 16.30
CA THR A 146 -3.93 14.24 14.90
C THR A 146 -2.60 14.18 14.15
N ASP A 147 -2.37 13.13 13.36
CA ASP A 147 -1.30 13.08 12.37
C ASP A 147 -1.74 13.88 11.14
N GLU A 148 -1.62 15.21 11.26
CA GLU A 148 -2.02 16.16 10.24
C GLU A 148 -1.26 15.93 8.92
N GLU A 149 -0.01 15.45 8.97
CA GLU A 149 0.80 15.21 7.78
C GLU A 149 0.20 14.08 6.93
N THR A 150 -0.13 12.95 7.56
CA THR A 150 -0.80 11.84 6.86
C THR A 150 -2.18 12.24 6.36
N LEU A 151 -2.94 12.98 7.18
CA LEU A 151 -4.27 13.45 6.82
C LEU A 151 -4.24 14.34 5.57
N ILE A 152 -3.39 15.38 5.56
CA ILE A 152 -3.21 16.29 4.42
C ILE A 152 -2.74 15.50 3.20
N ARG A 153 -1.70 14.67 3.35
CA ARG A 153 -1.10 13.91 2.24
C ARG A 153 -2.14 13.06 1.54
N ILE A 154 -2.97 12.32 2.28
CA ILE A 154 -3.98 11.44 1.66
C ILE A 154 -5.10 12.28 1.05
N LEU A 155 -5.66 13.26 1.76
CA LEU A 155 -6.78 14.06 1.24
C LEU A 155 -6.41 14.81 -0.04
N VAL A 156 -5.21 15.40 -0.10
CA VAL A 156 -4.75 16.12 -1.28
C VAL A 156 -4.38 15.18 -2.42
N THR A 157 -3.62 14.10 -2.15
CA THR A 157 -3.14 13.24 -3.26
C THR A 157 -4.22 12.33 -3.83
N ARG A 158 -5.33 12.09 -3.11
CA ARG A 158 -6.43 11.23 -3.54
C ARG A 158 -7.68 11.98 -4.00
N SER A 159 -7.76 13.30 -3.80
CA SER A 159 -8.93 14.13 -4.08
C SER A 159 -9.50 13.91 -5.48
N GLU A 160 -8.63 13.90 -6.48
CA GLU A 160 -9.00 13.78 -7.90
C GLU A 160 -8.85 12.34 -8.45
N ILE A 161 -8.64 11.35 -7.58
CA ILE A 161 -8.42 9.95 -7.98
C ILE A 161 -9.59 9.07 -7.52
N ASP A 162 -9.77 8.95 -6.21
CA ASP A 162 -10.73 8.00 -5.62
C ASP A 162 -11.21 8.40 -4.22
N LEU A 163 -11.07 9.67 -3.83
CA LEU A 163 -11.47 10.15 -2.51
C LEU A 163 -12.94 9.87 -2.19
N GLN A 164 -13.84 9.93 -3.17
CA GLN A 164 -15.25 9.58 -2.95
C GLN A 164 -15.44 8.11 -2.55
N SER A 165 -14.76 7.18 -3.23
CA SER A 165 -14.78 5.76 -2.85
C SER A 165 -14.08 5.50 -1.52
N ILE A 166 -13.03 6.26 -1.18
CA ILE A 166 -12.41 6.22 0.15
C ILE A 166 -13.40 6.65 1.23
N LYS A 167 -14.19 7.71 1.00
CA LYS A 167 -15.24 8.17 1.94
C LYS A 167 -16.30 7.08 2.17
N GLU A 168 -16.74 6.41 1.11
CA GLU A 168 -17.69 5.30 1.20
C GLU A 168 -17.13 4.14 2.02
N LYS A 169 -15.89 3.72 1.74
CA LYS A 169 -15.19 2.68 2.49
C LYS A 169 -14.99 3.06 3.96
N PHE A 170 -14.62 4.30 4.23
CA PHE A 170 -14.48 4.81 5.59
C PHE A 170 -15.80 4.68 6.36
N HIS A 171 -16.91 5.07 5.75
CA HIS A 171 -18.23 4.92 6.36
C HIS A 171 -18.59 3.45 6.62
N GLN A 172 -18.36 2.57 5.65
CA GLN A 172 -18.60 1.12 5.81
C GLN A 172 -17.78 0.51 6.95
N MET A 173 -16.51 0.93 7.11
CA MET A 173 -15.58 0.35 8.08
C MET A 173 -15.78 0.90 9.51
N TYR A 174 -16.14 2.18 9.64
CA TYR A 174 -16.13 2.88 10.93
C TYR A 174 -17.50 3.40 11.39
N ASN A 175 -18.53 3.22 10.56
CA ASN A 175 -19.90 3.69 10.81
C ASN A 175 -19.98 5.18 11.20
N LYS A 176 -19.12 5.99 10.57
CA LYS A 176 -19.02 7.45 10.73
C LYS A 176 -18.64 8.06 9.39
N SER A 177 -19.09 9.28 9.09
CA SER A 177 -18.58 9.94 7.89
C SER A 177 -17.15 10.45 8.10
N LEU A 178 -16.36 10.47 7.03
CA LEU A 178 -15.02 11.06 7.06
C LEU A 178 -15.07 12.56 7.40
N VAL A 179 -16.09 13.27 6.90
CA VAL A 179 -16.31 14.70 7.16
C VAL A 179 -16.51 14.95 8.66
N GLU A 180 -17.49 14.29 9.28
CA GLU A 180 -17.78 14.45 10.71
C GLU A 180 -16.57 14.09 11.58
N THR A 181 -15.80 13.08 11.17
CA THR A 181 -14.59 12.67 11.90
C THR A 181 -13.54 13.79 11.87
N ILE A 182 -13.25 14.36 10.69
CA ILE A 182 -12.33 15.50 10.54
C ILE A 182 -12.84 16.72 11.30
N GLU A 183 -14.15 16.99 11.25
CA GLU A 183 -14.73 18.14 11.95
C GLU A 183 -14.62 18.05 13.47
N SER A 184 -14.65 16.82 14.00
CA SER A 184 -14.50 16.55 15.43
C SER A 184 -13.04 16.57 15.90
N ASP A 185 -12.09 16.25 15.01
CA ASP A 185 -10.68 16.08 15.35
C ASP A 185 -9.84 17.32 15.04
N THR A 186 -10.32 18.20 14.16
CA THR A 186 -9.60 19.42 13.74
C THR A 186 -10.39 20.69 14.06
N SER A 187 -9.73 21.85 14.01
CA SER A 187 -10.38 23.14 14.31
C SER A 187 -9.88 24.29 13.43
N GLY A 188 -10.50 25.46 13.58
CA GLY A 188 -10.09 26.68 12.88
C GLY A 188 -10.15 26.58 11.36
N ASP A 189 -9.23 27.28 10.69
CA ASP A 189 -9.16 27.32 9.23
C ASP A 189 -8.61 26.01 8.63
N PHE A 190 -7.81 25.27 9.40
CA PHE A 190 -7.34 23.94 8.99
C PHE A 190 -8.52 23.00 8.76
N LYS A 191 -9.48 22.93 9.71
CA LYS A 191 -10.73 22.18 9.52
C LYS A 191 -11.47 22.60 8.26
N LYS A 192 -11.68 23.90 8.06
CA LYS A 192 -12.43 24.42 6.91
C LYS A 192 -11.79 24.00 5.59
N LEU A 193 -10.46 24.06 5.50
CA LEU A 193 -9.71 23.63 4.34
C LEU A 193 -9.87 22.13 4.08
N LEU A 194 -9.70 21.29 5.10
CA LEU A 194 -9.83 19.84 4.95
C LEU A 194 -11.25 19.43 4.55
N VAL A 195 -12.27 20.06 5.13
CA VAL A 195 -13.66 19.81 4.74
C VAL A 195 -13.91 20.24 3.29
N ALA A 196 -13.34 21.37 2.85
CA ALA A 196 -13.48 21.81 1.46
C ALA A 196 -12.87 20.83 0.45
N LEU A 197 -11.79 20.10 0.82
CA LEU A 197 -11.20 19.06 -0.04
C LEU A 197 -12.07 17.80 -0.19
N LEU A 198 -13.09 17.62 0.65
CA LEU A 198 -13.96 16.44 0.64
C LEU A 198 -15.18 16.60 -0.29
N HIS A 199 -15.38 17.79 -0.86
CA HIS A 199 -16.55 18.17 -1.66
C HIS A 199 -16.22 18.25 -3.16
#